data_AF-A0AAX1VP28-F1
#
_entry.id   AF-A0AAX1VP28-F1
#
_cell.length_a   1.000
_cell.length_b   1.000
_cell.length_c   1.000
_cell.angle_alpha   90.00
_cell.angle_beta   90.00
_cell.angle_gamma   90.00
#
_symmetry.space_group_name_H-M   'P 1'
#
loop_
_entity.id
_entity.type
_entity.pdbx_description
1 polymer ?
#
loop_
_entity_poly.entity_id
_entity_poly.type
_entity_poly.pdbx_seq_one_letter_code
_entity_poly.pdbx_strand_id
1 'polypeptide(L)'
;MEASKRPRDLEMSITMRDIDNCIETTINRLSSDAGSMRSTFYFDLRTSNPGRQRITDKLADQSIALCRTRGIDAERDGDGLRVTIDLRSCYLNPSQSELFNVALGYTRSVHGNHL
;
A
#
# COMPACT_ATOMS: atom_id res chain seq x y z
N MET A 1 -1.60 29.87 35.84
CA MET A 1 -1.27 30.00 34.40
C MET A 1 -0.56 28.72 33.98
N GLU A 2 -1.33 27.70 33.62
CA GLU A 2 -0.78 26.45 33.12
C GLU A 2 -0.66 26.56 31.60
N ALA A 3 0.58 26.55 31.11
CA ALA A 3 0.84 26.51 29.68
C ALA A 3 0.38 25.15 29.14
N SER A 4 -0.81 25.15 28.54
CA SER A 4 -1.34 24.03 27.77
C SER A 4 -0.36 23.69 26.64
N LYS A 5 0.45 22.65 26.86
CA LYS A 5 1.29 22.02 25.84
C LYS A 5 0.34 21.46 24.79
N ARG A 6 0.20 22.17 23.67
CA ARG A 6 -0.47 21.64 22.48
C ARG A 6 0.12 20.26 22.15
N PRO A 7 -0.70 19.27 21.78
CA PRO A 7 -0.18 17.98 21.35
C PRO A 7 0.77 18.23 20.17
N ARG A 8 1.96 17.60 20.22
CA ARG A 8 2.87 17.57 19.08
C ARG A 8 2.09 17.01 17.90
N ASP A 9 2.03 17.75 16.79
CA ASP A 9 1.40 17.28 15.54
C ASP A 9 2.01 15.93 15.16
N LEU A 10 1.28 14.85 15.46
CA LEU A 10 1.67 13.49 15.12
C LEU A 10 1.60 13.39 13.59
N GLU A 11 2.77 13.25 12.96
CA GLU A 11 2.85 12.90 11.54
C GLU A 11 2.16 11.55 11.33
N MET A 12 1.10 11.54 10.55
CA MET A 12 0.40 10.31 10.20
C MET A 12 0.92 9.81 8.86
N SER A 13 1.79 8.79 8.91
CA SER A 13 2.19 8.00 7.75
C SER A 13 1.02 7.18 7.23
N ILE A 14 1.20 6.54 6.07
CA ILE A 14 0.35 5.41 5.69
C ILE A 14 0.37 4.34 6.78
N THR A 15 -0.71 3.57 6.88
CA THR A 15 -0.85 2.51 7.88
C THR A 15 -0.62 1.13 7.29
N MET A 16 -0.39 0.13 8.14
CA MET A 16 -0.34 -1.27 7.67
C MET A 16 -1.67 -1.71 7.05
N ARG A 17 -2.80 -1.18 7.54
CA ARG A 17 -4.12 -1.44 6.97
C ARG A 17 -4.25 -0.92 5.54
N ASP A 18 -3.67 0.24 5.24
CA ASP A 18 -3.67 0.78 3.87
C ASP A 18 -2.87 -0.13 2.93
N ILE A 19 -1.73 -0.63 3.40
CA ILE A 19 -0.89 -1.58 2.67
C ILE A 19 -1.66 -2.91 2.43
N ASP A 20 -2.30 -3.44 3.46
CA ASP A 20 -3.08 -4.67 3.37
C ASP A 20 -4.23 -4.53 2.37
N ASN A 21 -4.94 -3.39 2.39
CA ASN A 21 -5.99 -3.10 1.42
C ASN A 21 -5.46 -3.04 -0.02
N CYS A 22 -4.27 -2.47 -0.24
CA CYS A 22 -3.63 -2.46 -1.57
C CYS A 22 -3.27 -3.87 -2.05
N ILE A 23 -2.73 -4.71 -1.17
CA ILE A 23 -2.44 -6.11 -1.49
C ILE A 23 -3.72 -6.84 -1.87
N GLU A 24 -4.76 -6.76 -1.04
CA GLU A 24 -6.05 -7.42 -1.29
C GLU A 24 -6.71 -6.91 -2.57
N THR A 25 -6.65 -5.60 -2.84
CA THR A 25 -7.14 -5.04 -4.10
C THR A 25 -6.38 -5.60 -5.30
N THR A 26 -5.07 -5.77 -5.18
CA THR A 26 -4.24 -6.37 -6.24
C THR A 26 -4.60 -7.85 -6.46
N ILE A 27 -4.86 -8.60 -5.38
CA ILE A 27 -5.34 -9.99 -5.45
C ILE A 27 -6.71 -10.07 -6.14
N ASN A 28 -7.64 -9.16 -5.81
CA ASN A 28 -8.94 -9.12 -6.47
C ASN A 28 -8.79 -8.82 -7.96
N ARG A 29 -7.91 -7.88 -8.33
CA ARG A 29 -7.59 -7.56 -9.73
C ARG A 29 -6.96 -8.73 -10.49
N LEU A 30 -6.15 -9.56 -9.84
CA LEU A 30 -5.65 -10.80 -10.45
C LEU A 30 -6.82 -11.65 -10.97
N SER A 31 -7.89 -11.79 -10.18
CA SER A 31 -9.07 -12.56 -10.58
C SER A 31 -10.08 -11.83 -11.49
N SER A 32 -9.95 -10.52 -11.74
CA SER A 32 -10.95 -9.74 -12.48
C SER A 32 -10.41 -9.00 -13.71
N ASP A 33 -9.18 -8.49 -13.66
CA ASP A 33 -8.55 -7.56 -14.61
C ASP A 33 -7.39 -8.26 -15.33
N ALA A 34 -7.74 -9.26 -16.16
CA ALA A 34 -6.82 -9.95 -17.07
C ALA A 34 -5.64 -10.69 -16.42
N GLY A 35 -5.72 -11.05 -15.14
CA GLY A 35 -4.63 -11.80 -14.49
C GLY A 35 -3.47 -10.93 -14.01
N SER A 36 -3.63 -9.62 -13.84
CA SER A 36 -2.51 -8.76 -13.44
C SER A 36 -2.03 -9.04 -12.01
N MET A 37 -0.79 -9.53 -11.87
CA MET A 37 -0.10 -9.69 -10.58
C MET A 37 0.49 -8.38 -10.04
N ARG A 38 0.46 -7.31 -10.84
CA ARG A 38 1.06 -6.02 -10.48
C ARG A 38 -0.01 -4.94 -10.46
N SER A 39 0.02 -4.08 -9.44
CA SER A 39 -0.84 -2.90 -9.35
C SER A 39 -0.08 -1.73 -8.76
N THR A 40 -0.37 -0.53 -9.25
CA THR A 40 0.18 0.72 -8.73
C THR A 40 -0.93 1.54 -8.08
N PHE A 41 -0.61 2.15 -6.95
CA PHE A 41 -1.48 3.00 -6.16
C PHE A 41 -0.79 4.33 -5.85
N TYR A 42 -1.57 5.38 -5.64
CA TYR A 42 -1.08 6.67 -5.21
C TYR A 42 -1.69 7.03 -3.87
N PHE A 43 -0.85 7.32 -2.88
CA PHE A 43 -1.27 7.84 -1.58
C PHE A 43 -0.93 9.33 -1.49
N ASP A 44 -1.97 10.16 -1.37
CA ASP A 44 -1.78 11.57 -1.04
C ASP A 44 -1.56 11.72 0.47
N LEU A 45 -0.32 12.02 0.88
CA LEU A 45 0.03 12.19 2.28
C LEU A 45 -0.59 13.46 2.91
N ARG A 46 -1.08 14.40 2.10
CA ARG A 46 -1.82 15.57 2.62
C ARG A 46 -3.19 15.19 3.14
N THR A 47 -3.82 14.18 2.54
CA THR A 47 -5.15 13.70 2.97
C THR A 47 -5.11 13.22 4.42
N SER A 48 -4.06 12.48 4.79
CA SER A 48 -3.85 12.00 6.16
C SER A 48 -3.26 13.05 7.10
N ASN A 49 -2.83 14.21 6.58
CA ASN A 49 -2.22 15.28 7.38
C ASN A 49 -2.87 16.64 7.07
N PRO A 50 -4.20 16.77 7.31
CA PRO A 50 -4.92 18.00 7.00
C PRO A 50 -4.40 19.15 7.85
N GLY A 51 -4.08 20.28 7.22
CA GLY A 51 -3.53 21.46 7.88
C GLY A 51 -2.00 21.60 7.78
N ARG A 52 -1.30 20.59 7.25
CA ARG A 52 0.12 20.75 6.92
C ARG A 52 0.31 21.41 5.56
N GLN A 53 1.07 22.50 5.54
CA GLN A 53 1.47 23.18 4.30
C GLN A 53 2.49 22.38 3.48
N ARG A 54 3.31 21.52 4.11
CA ARG A 54 4.36 20.75 3.44
C ARG A 54 4.46 19.33 4.00
N ILE A 55 4.64 18.36 3.11
CA ILE A 55 5.00 16.99 3.45
C ILE A 55 6.51 16.90 3.64
N THR A 56 6.90 16.48 4.85
CA THR A 56 8.31 16.36 5.24
C THR A 56 8.92 15.13 4.57
N ASP A 57 10.22 15.23 4.25
CA ASP A 57 10.97 14.09 3.69
C ASP A 57 10.93 12.90 4.66
N LYS A 58 11.04 13.19 5.96
CA LYS A 58 10.90 12.20 7.02
C LYS A 58 9.59 11.39 6.95
N LEU A 59 8.45 12.04 6.73
CA LEU A 59 7.16 11.36 6.65
C LEU A 59 7.06 10.47 5.40
N ALA A 60 7.58 10.97 4.26
CA ALA A 60 7.66 10.17 3.04
C ALA A 60 8.56 8.94 3.26
N ASP A 61 9.74 9.13 3.85
CA ASP A 61 10.70 8.06 4.12
C ASP A 61 10.14 7.01 5.09
N GLN A 62 9.42 7.44 6.14
CA GLN A 62 8.75 6.53 7.07
C GLN A 62 7.68 5.68 6.38
N SER A 63 6.92 6.30 5.47
CA SER A 63 5.88 5.60 4.71
C SER A 63 6.48 4.61 3.71
N ILE A 64 7.55 4.99 3.00
CA ILE A 64 8.31 4.09 2.13
C ILE A 64 8.89 2.92 2.92
N ALA A 65 9.49 3.20 4.08
CA ALA A 65 10.04 2.18 4.95
C ALA A 65 8.95 1.17 5.39
N LEU A 66 7.73 1.65 5.67
CA LEU A 66 6.62 0.78 6.02
C LEU A 66 6.22 -0.15 4.86
N CYS A 67 6.10 0.37 3.63
CA CYS A 67 5.88 -0.45 2.44
C CYS A 67 6.95 -1.55 2.29
N ARG A 68 8.22 -1.19 2.45
CA ARG A 68 9.34 -2.13 2.33
C ARG A 68 9.30 -3.27 3.34
N THR A 69 8.67 -3.10 4.50
CA THR A 69 8.47 -4.21 5.46
C THR A 69 7.64 -5.37 4.89
N ARG A 70 6.86 -5.10 3.83
CA ARG A 70 6.05 -6.09 3.10
C ARG A 70 6.63 -6.43 1.72
N GLY A 71 7.88 -6.07 1.44
CA GLY A 71 8.50 -6.31 0.15
C GLY A 71 7.85 -5.52 -1.00
N ILE A 72 7.21 -4.39 -0.67
CA ILE A 72 6.51 -3.53 -1.63
C ILE A 72 7.42 -2.39 -2.07
N ASP A 73 7.43 -2.14 -3.37
CA ASP A 73 8.15 -1.00 -3.93
C ASP A 73 7.35 0.29 -3.71
N ALA A 74 8.04 1.33 -3.26
CA ALA A 74 7.43 2.62 -2.97
C ALA A 74 8.44 3.74 -3.20
N GLU A 75 7.99 4.77 -3.89
CA GLU A 75 8.75 5.97 -4.17
C GLU A 75 7.94 7.22 -3.86
N ARG A 76 8.64 8.31 -3.53
CA ARG A 76 8.01 9.59 -3.35
C ARG A 76 7.61 10.15 -4.72
N ASP A 77 6.38 10.65 -4.81
CA ASP A 77 5.86 11.33 -5.99
C ASP A 77 5.21 12.65 -5.57
N GLY A 78 5.97 13.74 -5.67
CA GLY A 78 5.56 15.06 -5.19
C GLY A 78 5.27 15.10 -3.68
N ASP A 79 4.02 15.42 -3.34
CA ASP A 79 3.50 15.43 -1.97
C ASP A 79 2.89 14.07 -1.55
N GLY A 80 2.97 13.06 -2.39
CA GLY A 80 2.46 11.72 -2.11
C GLY A 80 3.48 10.62 -2.29
N LEU A 81 2.95 9.39 -2.34
CA LEU A 81 3.70 8.16 -2.54
C LEU A 81 3.09 7.39 -3.69
N ARG A 82 3.94 6.94 -4.61
CA ARG A 82 3.59 5.90 -5.56
C ARG A 82 4.00 4.56 -4.97
N VAL A 83 3.05 3.66 -4.84
CA VAL A 83 3.22 2.33 -4.24
C VAL A 83 2.90 1.29 -5.30
N THR A 84 3.85 0.39 -5.54
CA THR A 84 3.73 -0.69 -6.52
C THR A 84 3.73 -2.04 -5.82
N ILE A 85 2.60 -2.73 -5.89
CA ILE A 85 2.45 -4.10 -5.43
C ILE A 85 2.80 -5.04 -6.57
N ASP A 86 3.73 -5.96 -6.35
CA ASP A 86 3.91 -7.16 -7.17
C ASP A 86 3.66 -8.39 -6.28
N LEU A 87 2.59 -9.13 -6.58
CA LEU A 87 2.18 -10.32 -5.80
C LEU A 87 3.19 -11.46 -5.87
N ARG A 88 4.18 -11.40 -6.77
CA ARG A 88 5.26 -12.40 -6.86
C ARG A 88 6.35 -12.20 -5.81
N SER A 89 6.49 -10.99 -5.29
CA SER A 89 7.60 -10.64 -4.39
C SER A 89 7.14 -10.03 -3.06
N CYS A 90 5.91 -9.55 -2.95
CA CYS A 90 5.43 -9.00 -1.69
C CYS A 90 5.17 -10.11 -0.66
N TYR A 91 5.32 -9.77 0.62
CA TYR A 91 5.02 -10.68 1.71
C TYR A 91 3.53 -10.63 2.02
N LEU A 92 2.84 -11.76 1.88
CA LEU A 92 1.43 -11.92 2.22
C LEU A 92 1.27 -12.36 3.68
N ASN A 93 0.22 -11.89 4.34
CA ASN A 93 -0.20 -12.49 5.61
C ASN A 93 -1.03 -13.77 5.33
N PRO A 94 -1.38 -14.59 6.35
CA PRO A 94 -2.12 -15.84 6.12
C PRO A 94 -3.45 -15.65 5.36
N SER A 95 -4.25 -14.67 5.76
CA SER A 95 -5.53 -14.35 5.09
C SER A 95 -5.34 -13.97 3.62
N GLN A 96 -4.36 -13.11 3.33
CA GLN A 96 -4.02 -12.72 1.96
C GLN A 96 -3.47 -13.89 1.13
N SER A 97 -2.75 -14.82 1.76
CA SER A 97 -2.23 -16.02 1.09
C SER A 97 -3.36 -16.93 0.64
N GLU A 98 -4.40 -17.10 1.48
CA GLU A 98 -5.61 -17.83 1.12
C GLU A 98 -6.33 -17.18 -0.05
N LEU A 99 -6.56 -15.86 0.01
CA LEU A 99 -7.19 -15.09 -1.06
C LEU A 99 -6.40 -15.19 -2.37
N PHE A 100 -5.07 -15.08 -2.30
CA PHE A 100 -4.20 -15.20 -3.46
C PHE A 100 -4.30 -16.58 -4.12
N ASN A 101 -4.31 -17.66 -3.34
CA ASN A 101 -4.43 -19.02 -3.88
C ASN A 101 -5.78 -19.23 -4.59
N VAL A 102 -6.87 -18.69 -4.03
CA VAL A 102 -8.19 -18.72 -4.67
C VAL A 102 -8.18 -17.94 -5.98
N ALA A 103 -7.68 -16.70 -5.96
CA ALA A 103 -7.59 -15.85 -7.14
C ALA A 103 -6.71 -16.46 -8.24
N LEU A 104 -5.58 -17.05 -7.86
CA LEU A 104 -4.66 -17.74 -8.78
C LEU A 104 -5.33 -18.97 -9.42
N GLY A 105 -6.05 -19.77 -8.63
CA GLY A 105 -6.80 -20.92 -9.12
C GLY A 105 -7.89 -20.52 -10.12
N TYR A 106 -8.66 -19.48 -9.79
CA TYR A 106 -9.66 -18.91 -10.70
C TYR A 106 -9.03 -18.40 -11.99
N THR A 107 -7.97 -17.60 -11.88
CA THR A 107 -7.29 -17.00 -13.04
C THR A 107 -6.76 -18.06 -13.99
N ARG A 108 -6.15 -19.14 -13.45
CA ARG A 108 -5.70 -20.27 -14.26
C ARG A 108 -6.84 -21.00 -14.99
N SER A 109 -7.99 -21.11 -14.34
CA SER A 109 -9.18 -21.74 -14.91
C SER A 109 -9.79 -20.92 -16.05
N VAL A 110 -9.88 -19.60 -15.87
CA VAL A 110 -10.57 -18.70 -16.81
C VAL A 110 -9.66 -18.16 -17.90
N HIS A 111 -8.41 -17.82 -17.57
CA HIS A 111 -7.46 -17.15 -18.45
C HIS A 111 -6.31 -18.07 -18.91
N GLY A 112 -6.24 -19.31 -18.42
CA GLY A 112 -5.14 -20.23 -18.71
C GLY A 112 -3.87 -19.94 -17.91
N ASN A 113 -2.79 -20.66 -18.23
CA ASN A 113 -1.54 -20.65 -17.45
C ASN A 113 -0.57 -19.52 -17.86
N HIS A 114 -1.07 -18.36 -18.31
CA HIS A 114 -0.24 -17.26 -18.84
C HIS A 114 0.27 -16.26 -17.79
N LEU A 115 0.38 -16.69 -16.53
CA LEU A 115 0.82 -15.87 -15.40
C LEU A 115 2.33 -15.90 -15.17
#